data_AF-A0A5E6NLP7-F1
#
_entry.id   AF-A0A5E6NLP7-F1
#
_cell.length_a   1.000
_cell.length_b   1.000
_cell.length_c   1.000
_cell.angle_alpha   90.00
_cell.angle_beta   90.00
_cell.angle_gamma   90.00
#
_symmetry.space_group_name_H-M   'P 1'
#
loop_
_entity.id
_entity.type
_entity.pdbx_description
1 polymer ?
#
loop_
_entity_poly.entity_id
_entity_poly.type
_entity_poly.pdbx_seq_one_letter_code
_entity_poly.pdbx_strand_id
1 'polypeptide(L)'
;MIVRTPPHLAETQPHNDKKLQDWDTPNQEQINKLKAESQKTKPQLANHDHQVLIQTEPDDNVKDSTLKLALKHPAQTTIVQMQKDGTYRVVYGTDLDKITGRVKLSVVGYGRKTQEGGDTLGGRSATELSANITKLNQALTGDADIRRISLVGCNIDSDNPTDNSESQYGRKMLEKLSQSNIKVPVVVRSNYVAVDEHGRKITSSTGAGDWIHKDSAAKTIYSLGATGAVISRVYNNEGTLIKYNGRNLGEDLDNDISSQDTSNQQEASDKQKPIDVEKTKQKLVDIDKQQTNFAKSVNQEKLKANTNKHKQHKQHTKTHNKKKFTPPAFNIQIDVGDGDHIAFLAALLM
;
A
#
# COMPACT_ATOMS: atom_id res chain seq x y z
N MET A 1 6.93 17.29 31.46
CA MET A 1 7.66 16.71 30.31
C MET A 1 7.09 17.32 29.05
N ILE A 2 7.91 17.94 28.18
CA ILE A 2 7.44 18.35 26.86
C ILE A 2 7.36 17.07 26.04
N VAL A 3 6.14 16.56 25.81
CA VAL A 3 5.91 15.46 24.87
C VAL A 3 6.23 16.01 23.48
N ARG A 4 7.41 15.68 22.94
CA ARG A 4 7.79 16.09 21.59
C ARG A 4 6.98 15.27 20.59
N THR A 5 6.13 15.92 19.83
CA THR A 5 5.41 15.29 18.70
C THR A 5 6.41 14.75 17.69
N PRO A 6 6.37 13.45 17.34
CA PRO A 6 7.18 12.90 16.26
C PRO A 6 6.96 13.67 14.95
N PRO A 7 8.04 14.03 14.22
CA PRO A 7 7.91 14.73 12.95
C PRO A 7 7.25 13.80 11.92
N HIS A 8 6.07 14.18 11.44
CA HIS A 8 5.30 13.40 10.48
C HIS A 8 5.68 13.71 9.03
N LEU A 9 5.38 12.81 8.10
CA LEU A 9 5.73 12.92 6.68
C LEU A 9 4.62 13.58 5.84
N ALA A 10 4.09 14.71 6.32
CA ALA A 10 3.23 15.65 5.60
C ALA A 10 3.88 17.03 5.56
N GLU A 11 3.78 17.72 4.42
CA GLU A 11 4.37 19.05 4.22
C GLU A 11 3.42 19.92 3.36
N THR A 12 3.39 21.22 3.64
CA THR A 12 2.64 22.21 2.86
C THR A 12 3.55 23.04 1.95
N GLN A 13 4.85 23.11 2.26
CA GLN A 13 5.83 23.75 1.38
C GLN A 13 5.98 22.99 0.06
N PRO A 14 6.18 23.69 -1.06
CA PRO A 14 6.46 23.06 -2.34
C PRO A 14 7.65 22.09 -2.28
N HIS A 15 7.61 21.06 -3.12
CA HIS A 15 8.73 20.12 -3.22
C HIS A 15 10.01 20.84 -3.68
N ASN A 16 11.12 20.53 -3.03
CA ASN A 16 12.43 21.03 -3.41
C ASN A 16 13.07 20.11 -4.47
N ASP A 17 13.13 20.56 -5.72
CA ASP A 17 13.72 19.84 -6.86
C ASP A 17 15.27 19.86 -6.87
N LYS A 18 15.90 19.99 -5.69
CA LYS A 18 17.35 19.92 -5.49
C LYS A 18 17.89 18.65 -6.13
N LYS A 19 18.98 18.79 -6.89
CA LYS A 19 19.59 17.68 -7.61
C LYS A 19 20.35 16.76 -6.67
N LEU A 20 20.41 15.49 -7.05
CA LEU A 20 20.89 14.38 -6.22
C LEU A 20 22.34 14.57 -5.76
N GLN A 21 23.20 15.19 -6.58
CA GLN A 21 24.59 15.47 -6.21
C GLN A 21 24.70 16.40 -4.99
N ASP A 22 23.68 17.23 -4.76
CA ASP A 22 23.67 18.21 -3.67
C ASP A 22 22.95 17.67 -2.43
N TRP A 23 22.44 16.43 -2.47
CA TRP A 23 21.84 15.79 -1.30
C TRP A 23 22.94 15.30 -0.36
N ASP A 24 22.72 15.42 0.94
CA ASP A 24 23.60 14.79 1.91
C ASP A 24 23.43 13.28 1.86
N THR A 25 24.55 12.55 1.84
CA THR A 25 24.56 11.12 2.14
C THR A 25 24.53 10.90 3.65
N PRO A 26 24.12 9.72 4.14
CA PRO A 26 24.34 9.35 5.53
C PRO A 26 25.82 9.52 5.88
N ASN A 27 26.09 10.15 7.02
CA ASN A 27 27.45 10.40 7.48
C ASN A 27 28.12 9.11 8.00
N GLN A 28 29.42 9.15 8.28
CA GLN A 28 30.17 7.98 8.70
C GLN A 28 29.63 7.35 10.01
N GLU A 29 29.16 8.17 10.95
CA GLU A 29 28.58 7.68 12.21
C GLU A 29 27.28 6.90 11.95
N GLN A 30 26.40 7.43 11.11
CA GLN A 30 25.15 6.77 10.70
C GLN A 30 25.42 5.46 9.98
N ILE A 31 26.39 5.44 9.06
CA ILE A 31 26.81 4.21 8.36
C ILE A 31 27.41 3.19 9.34
N ASN A 32 28.25 3.63 10.27
CA ASN A 32 28.84 2.76 11.30
C ASN A 32 27.76 2.17 12.20
N LYS A 33 26.76 2.97 12.59
CA LYS A 33 25.61 2.50 13.37
C LYS A 33 24.83 1.42 12.63
N LEU A 34 24.51 1.64 11.35
CA LEU A 34 23.83 0.63 10.53
C LEU A 34 24.64 -0.66 10.39
N LYS A 35 25.96 -0.55 10.14
CA LYS A 35 26.88 -1.70 10.07
C LYS A 35 26.99 -2.44 11.40
N ALA A 36 27.05 -1.73 12.52
CA ALA A 36 27.11 -2.35 13.84
C ALA A 36 25.80 -3.09 14.16
N GLU A 37 24.64 -2.49 13.83
CA GLU A 37 23.35 -3.14 14.01
C GLU A 37 23.12 -4.32 13.05
N SER A 38 23.77 -4.35 11.88
CA SER A 38 23.68 -5.48 10.95
C SER A 38 24.42 -6.74 11.41
N GLN A 39 25.37 -6.60 12.33
CA GLN A 39 26.05 -7.75 12.95
C GLN A 39 25.27 -8.34 14.14
N LYS A 40 24.20 -7.67 14.59
CA LYS A 40 23.36 -8.15 15.70
C LYS A 40 22.27 -9.06 15.16
N THR A 41 21.87 -10.04 15.96
CA THR A 41 20.67 -10.84 15.68
C THR A 41 19.43 -9.92 15.75
N LYS A 42 18.76 -9.75 14.61
CA LYS A 42 17.53 -8.97 14.46
C LYS A 42 16.41 -9.87 13.95
N PRO A 43 15.13 -9.52 14.19
CA PRO A 43 14.02 -10.19 13.53
C PRO A 43 14.22 -10.16 12.01
N GLN A 44 13.92 -11.28 11.37
CA GLN A 44 13.92 -11.37 9.91
C GLN A 44 12.83 -10.46 9.33
N LEU A 45 13.07 -9.94 8.13
CA LEU A 45 12.05 -9.23 7.38
C LEU A 45 10.89 -10.19 7.04
N ALA A 46 9.70 -9.94 7.58
CA ALA A 46 8.57 -10.84 7.38
C ALA A 46 8.20 -10.96 5.88
N ASN A 47 8.14 -12.20 5.38
CA ASN A 47 7.72 -12.57 4.01
C ASN A 47 8.56 -11.98 2.86
N HIS A 48 9.71 -11.39 3.16
CA HIS A 48 10.61 -10.81 2.17
C HIS A 48 12.05 -11.12 2.57
N ASP A 49 12.92 -11.26 1.59
CA ASP A 49 14.33 -11.59 1.81
C ASP A 49 15.18 -10.30 1.84
N HIS A 50 14.70 -9.23 1.18
CA HIS A 50 15.33 -7.91 1.15
C HIS A 50 14.33 -6.75 1.09
N GLN A 51 14.74 -5.57 1.56
CA GLN A 51 13.98 -4.32 1.46
C GLN A 51 14.82 -3.23 0.80
N VAL A 52 14.21 -2.49 -0.13
CA VAL A 52 14.79 -1.27 -0.68
C VAL A 52 14.01 -0.07 -0.17
N LEU A 53 14.70 0.80 0.57
CA LEU A 53 14.18 2.08 1.02
C LEU A 53 14.53 3.16 0.00
N ILE A 54 13.53 3.89 -0.46
CA ILE A 54 13.69 4.93 -1.47
C ILE A 54 13.42 6.28 -0.80
N GLN A 55 14.47 6.99 -0.41
CA GLN A 55 14.40 8.37 0.07
C GLN A 55 14.14 9.29 -1.13
N THR A 56 13.00 9.99 -1.13
CA THR A 56 12.55 10.76 -2.29
C THR A 56 12.85 12.25 -2.23
N GLU A 57 13.39 12.73 -1.10
CA GLU A 57 13.70 14.15 -0.84
C GLU A 57 14.98 14.30 0.02
N PRO A 58 15.72 15.43 -0.08
CA PRO A 58 16.94 15.68 0.71
C PRO A 58 16.67 16.09 2.16
N ASP A 59 15.40 16.21 2.56
CA ASP A 59 15.00 16.72 3.87
C ASP A 59 15.47 15.83 5.03
N ASP A 60 15.85 16.46 6.14
CA ASP A 60 16.42 15.78 7.31
C ASP A 60 15.47 14.79 7.97
N ASN A 61 14.17 15.10 8.04
CA ASN A 61 13.20 14.16 8.62
C ASN A 61 12.95 12.97 7.70
N VAL A 62 12.95 13.15 6.37
CA VAL A 62 12.84 12.05 5.40
C VAL A 62 14.08 11.16 5.49
N LYS A 63 15.27 11.76 5.58
CA LYS A 63 16.54 11.07 5.79
C LYS A 63 16.54 10.28 7.11
N ASP A 64 16.18 10.92 8.22
CA ASP A 64 16.10 10.29 9.54
C ASP A 64 15.08 9.15 9.60
N SER A 65 13.87 9.36 9.05
CA SER A 65 12.84 8.32 8.92
C SER A 65 13.33 7.11 8.11
N THR A 66 14.07 7.38 7.02
CA THR A 66 14.68 6.32 6.20
C THR A 66 15.74 5.53 6.98
N LEU A 67 16.60 6.21 7.73
CA LEU A 67 17.63 5.57 8.56
C LEU A 67 17.00 4.75 9.70
N LYS A 68 15.97 5.27 10.37
CA LYS A 68 15.21 4.55 11.41
C LYS A 68 14.58 3.27 10.86
N LEU A 69 13.95 3.33 9.68
CA LEU A 69 13.40 2.13 9.02
C LEU A 69 14.50 1.10 8.72
N ALA A 70 15.67 1.55 8.24
CA ALA A 70 16.79 0.67 7.94
C ALA A 70 17.32 -0.04 9.20
N LEU A 71 17.34 0.63 10.35
CA LEU A 71 17.80 0.07 11.64
C LEU A 71 16.96 -1.12 12.13
N LYS A 72 15.75 -1.32 11.60
CA LYS A 72 14.93 -2.50 11.93
C LYS A 72 15.51 -3.78 11.31
N HIS A 73 15.96 -3.72 10.06
CA HIS A 73 16.52 -4.85 9.31
C HIS A 73 17.79 -4.45 8.51
N PRO A 74 18.86 -3.98 9.16
CA PRO A 74 19.96 -3.31 8.47
C PRO A 74 20.79 -4.25 7.58
N ALA A 75 20.82 -5.55 7.87
CA ALA A 75 21.47 -6.56 7.02
C ALA A 75 20.67 -6.90 5.74
N GLN A 76 19.36 -6.63 5.73
CA GLN A 76 18.43 -6.95 4.64
C GLN A 76 17.91 -5.69 3.96
N THR A 77 18.62 -4.55 4.09
CA THR A 77 18.14 -3.25 3.62
C THR A 77 19.17 -2.59 2.69
N THR A 78 18.68 -2.09 1.56
CA THR A 78 19.37 -1.11 0.71
C THR A 78 18.69 0.24 0.83
N ILE A 79 19.45 1.33 0.96
CA ILE A 79 18.92 2.70 0.90
C ILE A 79 19.31 3.32 -0.44
N VAL A 80 18.31 3.77 -1.18
CA VAL A 80 18.42 4.52 -2.42
C VAL A 80 17.94 5.94 -2.18
N GLN A 81 18.75 6.93 -2.55
CA GLN A 81 18.30 8.32 -2.69
C GLN A 81 17.93 8.55 -4.15
N MET A 82 16.73 9.10 -4.40
CA MET A 82 16.20 9.29 -5.74
C MET A 82 15.61 10.69 -5.90
N GLN A 83 16.16 11.48 -6.82
CA GLN A 83 15.60 12.78 -7.19
C GLN A 83 14.37 12.62 -8.10
N LYS A 84 13.60 13.69 -8.27
CA LYS A 84 12.26 13.66 -8.91
C LYS A 84 12.20 13.00 -10.30
N ASP A 85 13.23 13.19 -11.14
CA ASP A 85 13.30 12.60 -12.48
C ASP A 85 13.64 11.09 -12.49
N GLY A 86 13.82 10.47 -11.32
CA GLY A 86 14.18 9.06 -11.18
C GLY A 86 15.67 8.77 -11.36
N THR A 87 16.54 9.78 -11.39
CA THR A 87 17.99 9.58 -11.17
C THR A 87 18.21 9.24 -9.70
N TYR A 88 19.05 8.25 -9.44
CA TYR A 88 19.24 7.72 -8.09
C TYR A 88 20.68 7.30 -7.83
N ARG A 89 21.00 7.12 -6.54
CA ARG A 89 22.25 6.52 -6.06
C ARG A 89 21.96 5.62 -4.86
N VAL A 90 22.70 4.53 -4.73
CA VAL A 90 22.71 3.70 -3.53
C VAL A 90 23.62 4.36 -2.50
N VAL A 91 23.14 4.52 -1.27
CA VAL A 91 23.91 5.15 -0.17
C VAL A 91 24.18 4.23 1.01
N TYR A 92 23.55 3.04 1.02
CA TYR A 92 23.78 2.00 2.02
C TYR A 92 23.27 0.65 1.51
N GLY A 93 23.91 -0.44 1.93
CA GLY A 93 23.46 -1.81 1.70
C GLY A 93 23.92 -2.40 0.36
N THR A 94 23.26 -3.50 -0.03
CA THR A 94 23.55 -4.26 -1.26
C THR A 94 23.23 -3.43 -2.50
N ASP A 95 24.11 -3.45 -3.50
CA ASP A 95 23.85 -2.84 -4.81
C ASP A 95 22.59 -3.46 -5.45
N LEU A 96 21.81 -2.66 -6.18
CA LEU A 96 20.50 -3.09 -6.69
C LEU A 96 20.56 -4.33 -7.59
N ASP A 97 21.61 -4.45 -8.39
CA ASP A 97 21.83 -5.57 -9.32
C ASP A 97 22.21 -6.89 -8.61
N LYS A 98 22.62 -6.81 -7.34
CA LYS A 98 23.01 -7.95 -6.50
C LYS A 98 21.92 -8.38 -5.52
N ILE A 99 20.79 -7.68 -5.47
CA ILE A 99 19.65 -8.07 -4.63
C ILE A 99 18.99 -9.31 -5.26
N THR A 100 18.64 -10.29 -4.43
CA THR A 100 17.95 -11.51 -4.85
C THR A 100 16.78 -11.82 -3.92
N GLY A 101 15.88 -12.71 -4.35
CA GLY A 101 14.74 -13.17 -3.57
C GLY A 101 13.57 -12.18 -3.56
N ARG A 102 12.71 -12.31 -2.55
CA ARG A 102 11.48 -11.51 -2.42
C ARG A 102 11.79 -10.11 -1.89
N VAL A 103 11.48 -9.09 -2.66
CA VAL A 103 11.83 -7.69 -2.36
C VAL A 103 10.63 -6.87 -1.91
N LYS A 104 10.77 -6.12 -0.82
CA LYS A 104 9.86 -5.05 -0.40
C LYS A 104 10.43 -3.70 -0.82
N LEU A 105 9.69 -2.93 -1.62
CA LEU A 105 10.02 -1.52 -1.82
C LEU A 105 9.30 -0.68 -0.76
N SER A 106 9.99 0.29 -0.15
CA SER A 106 9.35 1.32 0.66
C SER A 106 9.78 2.70 0.22
N VAL A 107 8.83 3.51 -0.23
CA VAL A 107 9.08 4.89 -0.68
C VAL A 107 8.87 5.83 0.51
N VAL A 108 9.87 6.62 0.87
CA VAL A 108 9.85 7.50 2.04
C VAL A 108 9.96 8.94 1.59
N GLY A 109 8.96 9.76 1.91
CA GLY A 109 8.90 11.18 1.52
C GLY A 109 7.67 11.87 2.07
N TYR A 110 7.61 13.19 1.92
CA TYR A 110 6.45 13.95 2.33
C TYR A 110 5.31 13.80 1.34
N GLY A 111 4.11 13.63 1.88
CA GLY A 111 2.87 13.86 1.14
C GLY A 111 2.57 15.36 1.01
N ARG A 112 2.14 15.80 -0.17
CA ARG A 112 1.64 17.16 -0.44
C ARG A 112 0.42 17.19 -1.36
N LYS A 113 -0.46 18.19 -1.19
CA LYS A 113 -1.45 18.59 -2.21
C LYS A 113 -0.79 19.53 -3.21
N THR A 114 -1.08 19.37 -4.49
CA THR A 114 -0.77 20.40 -5.50
C THR A 114 -1.77 21.55 -5.42
N GLN A 115 -1.47 22.67 -6.07
CA GLN A 115 -2.40 23.81 -6.16
C GLN A 115 -3.71 23.43 -6.85
N GLU A 116 -3.67 22.45 -7.76
CA GLU A 116 -4.83 21.90 -8.47
C GLU A 116 -5.55 20.78 -7.68
N GLY A 117 -5.17 20.54 -6.42
CA GLY A 117 -5.78 19.54 -5.55
C GLY A 117 -5.29 18.10 -5.76
N GLY A 118 -4.23 17.89 -6.55
CA GLY A 118 -3.65 16.56 -6.78
C GLY A 118 -2.78 16.07 -5.63
N ASP A 119 -2.75 14.75 -5.41
CA ASP A 119 -1.89 14.13 -4.39
C ASP A 119 -0.48 13.84 -4.92
N THR A 120 0.56 14.13 -4.13
CA THR A 120 1.96 13.83 -4.45
C THR A 120 2.75 13.24 -3.29
N LEU A 121 3.67 12.31 -3.56
CA LEU A 121 4.61 11.77 -2.58
C LEU A 121 6.04 12.08 -3.02
N GLY A 122 6.80 12.79 -2.19
CA GLY A 122 8.11 13.30 -2.59
C GLY A 122 8.03 14.17 -3.84
N GLY A 123 6.99 15.01 -3.93
CA GLY A 123 6.72 15.89 -5.08
C GLY A 123 6.34 15.16 -6.38
N ARG A 124 6.08 13.85 -6.35
CA ARG A 124 5.71 13.05 -7.53
C ARG A 124 4.23 12.70 -7.50
N SER A 125 3.55 12.93 -8.61
CA SER A 125 2.25 12.33 -8.90
C SER A 125 2.36 10.80 -8.93
N ALA A 126 1.21 10.11 -8.84
CA ALA A 126 1.19 8.65 -8.94
C ALA A 126 1.79 8.13 -10.27
N THR A 127 1.68 8.89 -11.36
CA THR A 127 2.26 8.49 -12.66
C THR A 127 3.78 8.62 -12.67
N GLU A 128 4.32 9.73 -12.15
CA GLU A 128 5.77 9.92 -12.06
C GLU A 128 6.40 8.90 -11.11
N LEU A 129 5.80 8.67 -9.94
CA LEU A 129 6.32 7.69 -9.00
C LEU A 129 6.26 6.26 -9.56
N SER A 130 5.17 5.87 -10.25
CA SER A 130 5.13 4.57 -10.94
C SER A 130 6.23 4.44 -11.99
N ALA A 131 6.50 5.48 -12.79
CA ALA A 131 7.59 5.45 -13.77
C ALA A 131 8.97 5.32 -13.11
N ASN A 132 9.19 6.02 -11.98
CA ASN A 132 10.40 5.90 -11.18
C ASN A 132 10.58 4.48 -10.62
N ILE A 133 9.52 3.86 -10.10
CA ILE A 133 9.56 2.48 -9.62
C ILE A 133 9.81 1.50 -10.75
N THR A 134 9.21 1.70 -11.94
CA THR A 134 9.51 0.88 -13.12
C THR A 134 10.99 0.96 -13.50
N LYS A 135 11.58 2.16 -13.49
CA LYS A 135 13.01 2.37 -13.75
C LYS A 135 13.88 1.67 -12.69
N LEU A 136 13.52 1.77 -11.42
CA LEU A 136 14.24 1.09 -10.34
C LEU A 136 14.13 -0.44 -10.47
N ASN A 137 12.96 -0.95 -10.86
CA ASN A 137 12.74 -2.38 -11.10
C ASN A 137 13.61 -2.91 -12.24
N GLN A 138 13.93 -2.10 -13.25
CA GLN A 138 14.86 -2.48 -14.32
C GLN A 138 16.32 -2.58 -13.84
N ALA A 139 16.66 -1.91 -12.74
CA ALA A 139 17.99 -1.99 -12.12
C ALA A 139 18.13 -3.17 -11.15
N LEU A 140 17.00 -3.76 -10.72
CA LEU A 140 16.98 -5.05 -10.06
C LEU A 140 17.17 -6.14 -11.13
N THR A 141 18.00 -7.15 -10.87
CA THR A 141 18.18 -8.28 -11.80
C THR A 141 16.99 -9.25 -11.73
N GLY A 142 16.92 -10.20 -12.66
CA GLY A 142 15.81 -11.18 -12.73
C GLY A 142 15.67 -12.09 -11.50
N ASP A 143 16.69 -12.14 -10.65
CA ASP A 143 16.68 -12.92 -9.40
C ASP A 143 15.97 -12.19 -8.25
N ALA A 144 15.66 -10.90 -8.41
CA ALA A 144 14.86 -10.12 -7.48
C ALA A 144 13.38 -10.09 -7.91
N ASP A 145 12.50 -10.41 -6.97
CA ASP A 145 11.07 -10.45 -7.19
C ASP A 145 10.36 -9.50 -6.23
N ILE A 146 9.94 -8.33 -6.74
CA ILE A 146 9.18 -7.38 -5.93
C ILE A 146 7.86 -8.04 -5.50
N ARG A 147 7.59 -8.07 -4.21
CA ARG A 147 6.33 -8.61 -3.65
C ARG A 147 5.43 -7.56 -3.06
N ARG A 148 5.94 -6.36 -2.76
CA ARG A 148 5.16 -5.30 -2.12
C ARG A 148 5.79 -3.93 -2.29
N ILE A 149 4.95 -2.91 -2.49
CA ILE A 149 5.34 -1.49 -2.45
C ILE A 149 4.63 -0.83 -1.26
N SER A 150 5.38 -0.32 -0.30
CA SER A 150 4.86 0.45 0.83
C SER A 150 5.18 1.93 0.65
N LEU A 151 4.15 2.76 0.54
CA LEU A 151 4.32 4.19 0.63
C LEU A 151 4.42 4.60 2.10
N VAL A 152 5.46 5.36 2.42
CA VAL A 152 5.79 5.86 3.75
C VAL A 152 5.86 7.38 3.65
N GLY A 153 4.68 7.95 3.50
CA GLY A 153 4.41 9.37 3.63
C GLY A 153 3.00 9.50 4.15
N CYS A 154 2.67 10.67 4.67
CA CYS A 154 1.27 11.01 4.88
C CYS A 154 0.57 11.07 3.52
N ASN A 155 -0.69 10.70 3.47
CA ASN A 155 -1.63 11.27 2.51
C ASN A 155 -2.30 12.42 3.30
N ILE A 156 -2.05 13.71 3.04
CA ILE A 156 -2.52 14.53 1.90
C ILE A 156 -4.05 14.76 1.94
N ASP A 157 -4.47 15.41 3.02
CA ASP A 157 -5.76 16.05 3.32
C ASP A 157 -6.98 15.17 3.68
N SER A 158 -7.89 15.82 4.41
CA SER A 158 -9.04 15.36 5.22
C SER A 158 -10.18 14.63 4.50
N ASP A 159 -9.86 13.93 3.41
CA ASP A 159 -10.82 13.34 2.48
C ASP A 159 -10.32 11.97 2.04
N ASN A 160 -10.42 11.03 2.98
CA ASN A 160 -10.08 9.62 2.81
C ASN A 160 -10.68 9.05 1.50
N PRO A 161 -9.87 8.51 0.56
CA PRO A 161 -10.40 7.81 -0.62
C PRO A 161 -11.20 6.54 -0.34
N THR A 162 -11.24 6.14 0.92
CA THR A 162 -12.03 5.00 1.37
C THR A 162 -13.31 5.42 2.08
N ASP A 163 -13.65 6.72 2.07
CA ASP A 163 -15.02 7.25 2.33
C ASP A 163 -15.49 8.26 1.27
N ASN A 164 -14.63 8.66 0.31
CA ASN A 164 -15.02 9.37 -0.91
C ASN A 164 -14.44 8.69 -2.16
N SER A 165 -15.07 8.86 -3.32
CA SER A 165 -14.71 8.12 -4.55
C SER A 165 -13.43 8.59 -5.26
N GLU A 166 -12.72 9.61 -4.75
CA GLU A 166 -11.81 10.43 -5.56
C GLU A 166 -10.33 10.47 -5.15
N SER A 167 -9.87 10.03 -3.96
CA SER A 167 -8.41 9.95 -3.73
C SER A 167 -7.79 8.70 -4.37
N GLN A 168 -7.22 8.94 -5.55
CA GLN A 168 -6.82 7.89 -6.47
C GLN A 168 -5.32 7.54 -6.40
N TYR A 169 -4.53 8.09 -5.46
CA TYR A 169 -3.06 7.97 -5.56
C TYR A 169 -2.58 6.51 -5.63
N GLY A 170 -2.89 5.69 -4.62
CA GLY A 170 -2.50 4.28 -4.58
C GLY A 170 -3.13 3.44 -5.70
N ARG A 171 -4.39 3.73 -6.04
CA ARG A 171 -5.11 3.08 -7.15
C ARG A 171 -4.47 3.37 -8.50
N LYS A 172 -4.28 4.64 -8.84
CA LYS A 172 -3.63 5.12 -10.07
C LYS A 172 -2.19 4.63 -10.16
N MET A 173 -1.47 4.57 -9.04
CA MET A 173 -0.12 4.02 -8.99
C MET A 173 -0.13 2.55 -9.44
N LEU A 174 -1.01 1.73 -8.87
CA LEU A 174 -1.14 0.32 -9.24
C LEU A 174 -1.61 0.14 -10.70
N GLU A 175 -2.55 0.96 -11.18
CA GLU A 175 -2.97 0.94 -12.58
C GLU A 175 -1.77 1.19 -13.51
N LYS A 176 -0.95 2.21 -13.23
CA LYS A 176 0.26 2.51 -14.02
C LYS A 176 1.34 1.43 -13.91
N LEU A 177 1.58 0.90 -12.72
CA LEU A 177 2.54 -0.19 -12.53
C LEU A 177 2.13 -1.46 -13.29
N SER A 178 0.83 -1.78 -13.30
CA SER A 178 0.30 -2.95 -14.00
C SER A 178 0.53 -2.89 -15.51
N GLN A 179 0.49 -1.69 -16.10
CA GLN A 179 0.82 -1.42 -17.51
C GLN A 179 2.30 -1.69 -17.82
N SER A 180 3.17 -1.58 -16.81
CA SER A 180 4.59 -1.97 -16.87
C SER A 180 4.85 -3.39 -16.35
N ASN A 181 3.82 -4.23 -16.25
CA ASN A 181 3.89 -5.60 -15.73
C ASN A 181 4.36 -5.74 -14.27
N ILE A 182 4.29 -4.67 -13.47
CA ILE A 182 4.51 -4.71 -12.02
C ILE A 182 3.14 -4.84 -11.35
N LYS A 183 2.79 -6.04 -10.90
CA LYS A 183 1.44 -6.42 -10.43
C LYS A 183 1.39 -6.74 -8.94
N VAL A 184 2.11 -5.96 -8.15
CA VAL A 184 2.30 -6.19 -6.71
C VAL A 184 1.41 -5.25 -5.89
N PRO A 185 1.02 -5.62 -4.66
CA PRO A 185 0.24 -4.74 -3.81
C PRO A 185 0.95 -3.41 -3.50
N VAL A 186 0.19 -2.32 -3.59
CA VAL A 186 0.61 -0.97 -3.17
C VAL A 186 -0.11 -0.63 -1.87
N VAL A 187 0.65 -0.24 -0.85
CA VAL A 187 0.14 0.09 0.48
C VAL A 187 0.29 1.57 0.74
N VAL A 188 -0.79 2.20 1.15
CA VAL A 188 -0.81 3.60 1.57
C VAL A 188 -1.37 3.71 2.99
N ARG A 189 -1.18 4.88 3.61
CA ARG A 189 -1.77 5.20 4.91
C ARG A 189 -2.67 6.41 4.78
N SER A 190 -3.86 6.35 5.37
CA SER A 190 -4.87 7.42 5.34
C SER A 190 -4.67 8.47 6.44
N ASN A 191 -3.86 8.15 7.45
CA ASN A 191 -3.55 9.02 8.57
C ASN A 191 -2.14 9.62 8.43
N TYR A 192 -1.81 10.61 9.27
CA TYR A 192 -0.44 11.10 9.41
C TYR A 192 0.48 9.95 9.75
N VAL A 193 1.68 9.93 9.16
CA VAL A 193 2.68 8.86 9.31
C VAL A 193 3.94 9.47 9.86
N ALA A 194 4.48 8.86 10.93
CA ALA A 194 5.83 9.10 11.40
C ALA A 194 6.57 7.77 11.54
N VAL A 195 7.88 7.84 11.69
CA VAL A 195 8.74 6.70 12.02
C VAL A 195 9.32 6.92 13.40
N ASP A 196 9.03 5.99 14.31
CA ASP A 196 9.55 6.04 15.67
C ASP A 196 11.05 5.68 15.73
N GLU A 197 11.66 5.85 16.91
CA GLU A 197 13.07 5.54 17.15
C GLU A 197 13.45 4.06 16.96
N HIS A 198 12.46 3.17 16.93
CA HIS A 198 12.64 1.73 16.69
C HIS A 198 12.42 1.35 15.22
N GLY A 199 12.25 2.32 14.31
CA GLY A 199 12.01 2.06 12.90
C GLY A 199 10.60 1.54 12.61
N ARG A 200 9.64 1.78 13.51
CA ARG A 200 8.25 1.39 13.32
C ARG A 200 7.47 2.57 12.75
N LYS A 201 6.59 2.26 11.81
CA LYS A 201 5.61 3.22 11.30
C LYS A 201 4.52 3.35 12.36
N ILE A 202 4.23 4.60 12.73
CA ILE A 202 3.16 4.99 13.64
C ILE A 202 2.24 5.95 12.90
N THR A 203 0.96 5.94 13.24
CA THR A 203 -0.04 6.81 12.64
C THR A 203 -0.78 7.64 13.66
N SER A 204 -1.25 8.81 13.25
CA SER A 204 -2.09 9.70 14.06
C SER A 204 -3.16 10.32 13.16
N SER A 205 -4.39 10.42 13.64
CA SER A 205 -5.47 11.11 12.91
C SER A 205 -5.28 12.63 12.91
N THR A 206 -4.57 13.18 13.90
CA THR A 206 -4.40 14.63 14.09
C THR A 206 -3.00 15.12 13.72
N GLY A 207 -2.01 14.23 13.67
CA GLY A 207 -0.61 14.59 13.53
C GLY A 207 0.01 15.23 14.78
N ALA A 208 -0.77 15.45 15.84
CA ALA A 208 -0.38 16.21 17.04
C ALA A 208 -0.60 15.46 18.37
N GLY A 209 -0.75 14.13 18.33
CA GLY A 209 -0.98 13.27 19.51
C GLY A 209 -1.47 11.88 19.11
N ASP A 210 -1.59 10.96 20.08
CA ASP A 210 -2.16 9.61 19.90
C ASP A 210 -1.55 8.83 18.73
N TRP A 211 -0.23 8.71 18.75
CA TRP A 211 0.50 7.93 17.77
C TRP A 211 0.33 6.43 18.03
N ILE A 212 -0.38 5.76 17.14
CA ILE A 212 -0.74 4.35 17.26
C ILE A 212 0.23 3.52 16.42
N HIS A 213 0.85 2.52 17.04
CA HIS A 213 1.54 1.46 16.33
C HIS A 213 0.56 0.32 15.99
N LYS A 214 0.74 -0.30 14.82
CA LYS A 214 -0.18 -1.33 14.28
C LYS A 214 -1.62 -0.85 14.10
N ASP A 215 -1.81 0.37 13.62
CA ASP A 215 -3.11 0.90 13.19
C ASP A 215 -3.47 0.37 11.78
N SER A 216 -4.04 -0.83 11.72
CA SER A 216 -4.41 -1.46 10.44
C SER A 216 -5.56 -0.76 9.75
N ALA A 217 -6.45 -0.09 10.51
CA ALA A 217 -7.58 0.65 9.96
C ALA A 217 -7.13 1.86 9.13
N ALA A 218 -5.98 2.45 9.46
CA ALA A 218 -5.37 3.51 8.66
C ALA A 218 -4.59 3.00 7.44
N LYS A 219 -4.54 1.69 7.17
CA LYS A 219 -3.74 1.09 6.10
C LYS A 219 -4.63 0.56 4.97
N THR A 220 -4.55 1.18 3.81
CA THR A 220 -5.24 0.72 2.59
C THR A 220 -4.28 -0.07 1.70
N ILE A 221 -4.72 -1.24 1.26
CA ILE A 221 -3.98 -2.12 0.35
C ILE A 221 -4.69 -2.12 -1.01
N TYR A 222 -4.01 -1.61 -2.04
CA TYR A 222 -4.45 -1.73 -3.43
C TYR A 222 -3.80 -2.95 -4.07
N SER A 223 -4.60 -3.76 -4.77
CA SER A 223 -4.14 -4.95 -5.51
C SER A 223 -4.98 -5.17 -6.77
N LEU A 224 -4.52 -6.01 -7.69
CA LEU A 224 -5.36 -6.48 -8.80
C LEU A 224 -6.29 -7.59 -8.28
N GLY A 225 -7.59 -7.44 -8.54
CA GLY A 225 -8.58 -8.51 -8.33
C GLY A 225 -8.49 -9.58 -9.41
N ALA A 226 -9.32 -10.63 -9.30
CA ALA A 226 -9.29 -11.76 -10.23
C ALA A 226 -9.56 -11.37 -11.70
N THR A 227 -10.23 -10.24 -11.92
CA THR A 227 -10.52 -9.72 -13.26
C THR A 227 -9.45 -8.78 -13.83
N GLY A 228 -8.38 -8.52 -13.06
CA GLY A 228 -7.36 -7.54 -13.40
C GLY A 228 -7.76 -6.09 -13.08
N ALA A 229 -8.94 -5.83 -12.52
CA ALA A 229 -9.32 -4.53 -12.02
C ALA A 229 -8.60 -4.21 -10.70
N VAL A 230 -8.25 -2.95 -10.46
CA VAL A 230 -7.73 -2.51 -9.16
C VAL A 230 -8.85 -2.54 -8.12
N ILE A 231 -8.54 -3.14 -6.97
CA ILE A 231 -9.40 -3.22 -5.79
C ILE A 231 -8.64 -2.70 -4.56
N SER A 232 -9.36 -2.18 -3.56
CA SER A 232 -8.79 -1.73 -2.29
C SER A 232 -9.36 -2.52 -1.11
N ARG A 233 -8.51 -2.79 -0.11
CA ARG A 233 -8.88 -3.50 1.12
C ARG A 233 -8.32 -2.78 2.34
N VAL A 234 -9.11 -2.72 3.41
CA VAL A 234 -8.70 -2.23 4.74
C VAL A 234 -9.11 -3.28 5.77
N TYR A 235 -8.22 -3.55 6.72
CA TYR A 235 -8.42 -4.54 7.76
C TYR A 235 -8.35 -3.89 9.14
N ASN A 236 -9.05 -4.42 10.13
CA ASN A 236 -8.79 -4.07 11.53
C ASN A 236 -7.53 -4.79 12.06
N ASN A 237 -7.21 -4.57 13.33
CA ASN A 237 -5.99 -5.10 13.95
C ASN A 237 -6.06 -6.61 14.16
N GLU A 238 -7.27 -7.17 14.21
CA GLU A 238 -7.57 -8.59 14.27
C GLU A 238 -7.46 -9.28 12.89
N GLY A 239 -7.23 -8.52 11.82
CA GLY A 239 -7.10 -9.04 10.46
C GLY A 239 -8.45 -9.30 9.76
N THR A 240 -9.54 -8.79 10.30
CA THR A 240 -10.88 -8.82 9.68
C THR A 240 -10.98 -7.72 8.64
N LEU A 241 -11.48 -8.05 7.46
CA LEU A 241 -11.72 -7.08 6.39
C LEU A 241 -12.87 -6.16 6.81
N ILE A 242 -12.58 -4.87 6.97
CA ILE A 242 -13.55 -3.86 7.40
C ILE A 242 -13.94 -2.89 6.29
N LYS A 243 -13.09 -2.71 5.26
CA LYS A 243 -13.47 -1.97 4.05
C LYS A 243 -13.02 -2.68 2.78
N TYR A 244 -13.89 -2.66 1.76
CA TYR A 244 -13.60 -3.17 0.42
C TYR A 244 -14.03 -2.15 -0.64
N ASN A 245 -13.11 -1.74 -1.52
CA ASN A 245 -13.34 -0.71 -2.54
C ASN A 245 -13.96 0.59 -1.97
N GLY A 246 -13.52 0.97 -0.76
CA GLY A 246 -14.03 2.16 -0.05
C GLY A 246 -15.40 2.00 0.60
N ARG A 247 -15.98 0.78 0.65
CA ARG A 247 -17.23 0.52 1.37
C ARG A 247 -16.94 -0.17 2.69
N ASN A 248 -17.55 0.29 3.77
CA ASN A 248 -17.51 -0.36 5.08
C ASN A 248 -18.27 -1.70 5.02
N LEU A 249 -17.69 -2.74 5.60
CA LEU A 249 -18.30 -4.05 5.74
C LEU A 249 -18.80 -4.18 7.18
N GLY A 250 -20.12 -4.08 7.38
CA GLY A 250 -20.76 -4.19 8.70
C GLY A 250 -21.79 -3.10 9.01
N GLU A 251 -21.72 -1.93 8.35
CA GLU A 251 -22.72 -0.85 8.52
C GLU A 251 -23.87 -0.94 7.49
N ASP A 252 -23.65 -1.60 6.35
CA ASP A 252 -24.62 -1.72 5.24
C ASP A 252 -25.55 -2.95 5.34
N LEU A 253 -25.54 -3.69 6.45
CA LEU A 253 -26.44 -4.86 6.65
C LEU A 253 -27.69 -4.54 7.48
N ASP A 254 -27.77 -3.37 8.11
CA ASP A 254 -28.91 -2.98 8.96
C ASP A 254 -29.89 -1.99 8.29
N ASN A 255 -29.57 -1.50 7.09
CA ASN A 255 -30.43 -0.56 6.35
C ASN A 255 -31.29 -1.20 5.25
N ASP A 256 -31.37 -2.53 5.21
CA ASP A 256 -32.32 -3.26 4.36
C ASP A 256 -33.34 -4.03 5.23
N ILE A 257 -33.96 -3.34 6.20
CA ILE A 257 -35.21 -3.81 6.82
C ILE A 257 -36.37 -3.27 5.98
N SER A 258 -36.54 -3.85 4.80
CA SER A 258 -37.86 -3.98 4.19
C SER A 258 -38.60 -5.11 4.91
N SER A 259 -39.69 -4.73 5.58
CA SER A 259 -40.85 -5.55 5.92
C SER A 259 -40.70 -6.73 6.90
N GLN A 260 -41.28 -6.47 8.08
CA GLN A 260 -42.18 -7.33 8.87
C GLN A 260 -41.66 -8.15 10.07
N ASP A 261 -42.34 -7.82 11.17
CA ASP A 261 -42.69 -8.58 12.38
C ASP A 261 -41.65 -8.79 13.49
N THR A 262 -41.81 -7.93 14.49
CA THR A 262 -41.51 -8.11 15.90
C THR A 262 -42.15 -9.38 16.47
N SER A 263 -41.39 -10.25 17.14
CA SER A 263 -41.66 -10.58 18.54
C SER A 263 -40.55 -11.45 19.18
N ASN A 264 -40.29 -11.11 20.45
CA ASN A 264 -39.67 -11.86 21.54
C ASN A 264 -38.15 -12.09 21.59
N GLN A 265 -37.58 -11.41 22.60
CA GLN A 265 -36.32 -11.67 23.26
C GLN A 265 -36.28 -13.06 23.92
N GLN A 266 -35.10 -13.69 23.89
CA GLN A 266 -34.57 -14.33 25.09
C GLN A 266 -33.05 -14.47 25.03
N GLU A 267 -32.39 -14.03 26.11
CA GLU A 267 -30.97 -14.16 26.38
C GLU A 267 -30.52 -15.62 26.49
N ALA A 268 -29.30 -15.92 26.03
CA ALA A 268 -28.37 -16.81 26.73
C ALA A 268 -26.94 -16.64 26.19
N SER A 269 -25.99 -16.68 27.12
CA SER A 269 -24.56 -16.47 26.94
C SER A 269 -23.82 -17.62 26.25
N ASP A 270 -22.59 -17.27 25.85
CA ASP A 270 -21.37 -18.09 25.84
C ASP A 270 -20.97 -18.91 24.60
N LYS A 271 -19.66 -18.76 24.31
CA LYS A 271 -18.76 -19.48 23.38
C LYS A 271 -18.69 -18.96 21.94
N GLN A 272 -17.70 -18.08 21.71
CA GLN A 272 -17.15 -17.78 20.39
C GLN A 272 -16.69 -19.07 19.69
N LYS A 273 -17.40 -19.42 18.61
CA LYS A 273 -17.02 -20.51 17.71
C LYS A 273 -15.77 -20.09 16.90
N PRO A 274 -14.84 -21.02 16.62
CA PRO A 274 -13.72 -20.75 15.74
C PRO A 274 -14.22 -20.33 14.36
N ILE A 275 -13.71 -19.21 13.84
CA ILE A 275 -14.04 -18.74 12.50
C ILE A 275 -13.38 -19.69 11.51
N ASP A 276 -14.20 -20.38 10.71
CA ASP A 276 -13.74 -21.24 9.63
C ASP A 276 -13.11 -20.37 8.52
N VAL A 277 -11.78 -20.36 8.52
CA VAL A 277 -10.94 -19.55 7.64
C VAL A 277 -11.19 -19.89 6.17
N GLU A 278 -11.50 -21.14 5.85
CA GLU A 278 -11.74 -21.60 4.47
C GLU A 278 -13.11 -21.12 3.97
N LYS A 279 -14.12 -21.20 4.83
CA LYS A 279 -15.46 -20.64 4.56
C LYS A 279 -15.45 -19.12 4.41
N THR A 280 -14.55 -18.44 5.14
CA THR A 280 -14.35 -17.00 5.06
C THR A 280 -13.64 -16.60 3.76
N LYS A 281 -12.61 -17.35 3.32
CA LYS A 281 -11.98 -17.17 2.00
C LYS A 281 -12.97 -17.38 0.85
N GLN A 282 -13.80 -18.41 0.92
CA GLN A 282 -14.79 -18.68 -0.13
C GLN A 282 -15.84 -17.56 -0.21
N LYS A 283 -16.35 -17.08 0.94
CA LYS A 283 -17.23 -15.91 0.99
C LYS A 283 -16.57 -14.66 0.41
N LEU A 284 -15.27 -14.44 0.66
CA LEU A 284 -14.53 -13.31 0.07
C LEU A 284 -14.43 -13.42 -1.46
N VAL A 285 -14.24 -14.63 -2.00
CA VAL A 285 -14.25 -14.87 -3.45
C VAL A 285 -15.63 -14.62 -4.06
N ASP A 286 -16.69 -15.03 -3.36
CA ASP A 286 -18.07 -14.83 -3.81
C ASP A 286 -18.47 -13.34 -3.77
N ILE A 287 -18.05 -12.60 -2.74
CA ILE A 287 -18.20 -11.13 -2.65
C ILE A 287 -17.41 -10.43 -3.76
N ASP A 288 -16.17 -10.84 -4.04
CA ASP A 288 -15.32 -10.29 -5.12
C ASP A 288 -16.02 -10.46 -6.48
N LYS A 289 -16.65 -11.63 -6.71
CA LYS A 289 -17.40 -11.93 -7.92
C LYS A 289 -18.68 -11.10 -8.04
N GLN A 290 -19.48 -11.01 -6.98
CA GLN A 290 -20.74 -10.27 -6.98
C GLN A 290 -20.53 -8.77 -7.16
N GLN A 291 -19.60 -8.17 -6.43
CA GLN A 291 -19.35 -6.73 -6.52
C GLN A 291 -18.66 -6.33 -7.83
N THR A 292 -17.81 -7.21 -8.39
CA THR A 292 -17.27 -7.01 -9.75
C THR A 292 -18.37 -7.05 -10.81
N ASN A 293 -19.36 -7.93 -10.66
CA ASN A 293 -20.50 -7.98 -11.56
C ASN A 293 -21.37 -6.72 -11.45
N PHE A 294 -21.55 -6.20 -10.24
CA PHE A 294 -22.21 -4.91 -10.00
C PHE A 294 -21.45 -3.74 -10.64
N ALA A 295 -20.14 -3.64 -10.47
CA ALA A 295 -19.33 -2.61 -11.11
C ALA A 295 -19.44 -2.65 -12.65
N LYS A 296 -19.54 -3.87 -13.22
CA LYS A 296 -19.76 -4.07 -14.66
C LYS A 296 -21.18 -3.69 -15.08
N SER A 297 -22.21 -3.96 -14.28
CA SER A 297 -23.59 -3.56 -14.61
C SER A 297 -23.73 -2.04 -14.60
N VAL A 298 -23.14 -1.36 -13.62
CA VAL A 298 -23.10 0.12 -13.55
C VAL A 298 -22.35 0.71 -14.74
N ASN A 299 -21.22 0.11 -15.16
CA ASN A 299 -20.52 0.55 -16.37
C ASN A 299 -21.31 0.26 -17.66
N GLN A 300 -22.02 -0.86 -17.74
CA GLN A 300 -22.91 -1.17 -18.86
C GLN A 300 -24.12 -0.22 -18.92
N GLU A 301 -24.67 0.19 -17.78
CA GLU A 301 -25.74 1.19 -17.72
C GLU A 301 -25.24 2.60 -18.09
N LYS A 302 -24.05 3.00 -17.62
CA LYS A 302 -23.39 4.24 -18.09
C LYS A 302 -23.08 4.21 -19.59
N LEU A 303 -22.65 3.07 -20.12
CA LEU A 303 -22.46 2.88 -21.57
C LEU A 303 -23.80 2.96 -22.32
N LYS A 304 -24.88 2.34 -21.83
CA LYS A 304 -26.23 2.45 -22.43
C LYS A 304 -26.78 3.88 -22.37
N ALA A 305 -26.55 4.61 -21.28
CA ALA A 305 -26.94 6.01 -21.13
C ALA A 305 -26.17 6.93 -22.10
N ASN A 306 -24.89 6.65 -22.35
CA ASN A 306 -24.10 7.38 -23.35
C ASN A 306 -24.46 6.98 -24.79
N THR A 307 -24.82 5.73 -25.08
CA THR A 307 -25.29 5.32 -26.42
C THR A 307 -26.63 5.97 -26.79
N ASN A 308 -27.49 6.26 -25.81
CA ASN A 308 -28.73 7.01 -26.04
C ASN A 308 -28.49 8.51 -26.30
N LYS A 309 -27.40 9.10 -25.79
CA LYS A 309 -26.97 10.46 -26.16
C LYS A 309 -26.25 10.54 -27.51
N HIS A 310 -25.69 9.44 -28.00
CA HIS A 310 -24.91 9.40 -29.25
C HIS A 310 -25.64 8.80 -30.47
N LYS A 311 -26.96 8.56 -30.39
CA LYS A 311 -27.79 8.19 -31.55
C LYS A 311 -28.17 9.36 -32.48
N GLN A 312 -27.49 10.49 -32.35
CA GLN A 312 -27.38 11.50 -33.41
C GLN A 312 -25.90 11.68 -33.79
N HIS A 313 -25.32 10.70 -34.50
CA HIS A 313 -24.43 10.92 -35.65
C HIS A 313 -23.82 9.59 -36.16
N LYS A 314 -24.16 9.31 -37.42
CA LYS A 314 -23.62 8.38 -38.45
C LYS A 314 -22.45 7.39 -38.15
N GLN A 315 -22.77 6.12 -38.44
CA GLN A 315 -22.20 5.18 -39.44
C GLN A 315 -20.68 4.86 -39.57
N HIS A 316 -20.46 3.54 -39.76
CA HIS A 316 -19.41 2.81 -40.50
C HIS A 316 -18.05 2.48 -39.84
N THR A 317 -17.84 1.20 -39.46
CA THR A 317 -17.06 0.16 -40.20
C THR A 317 -16.78 -1.09 -39.31
N LYS A 318 -16.67 -2.26 -39.96
CA LYS A 318 -16.39 -3.60 -39.38
C LYS A 318 -14.88 -3.91 -39.45
N THR A 319 -14.30 -4.67 -38.51
CA THR A 319 -13.62 -5.99 -38.76
C THR A 319 -12.90 -6.59 -37.53
N HIS A 320 -12.98 -7.94 -37.42
CA HIS A 320 -12.09 -9.02 -36.87
C HIS A 320 -11.17 -8.77 -35.63
N ASN A 321 -10.81 -9.73 -34.75
CA ASN A 321 -10.76 -11.20 -34.75
C ASN A 321 -10.68 -11.70 -33.28
N LYS A 322 -11.34 -12.81 -32.92
CA LYS A 322 -11.27 -13.41 -31.56
C LYS A 322 -10.17 -14.48 -31.50
N LYS A 323 -9.15 -14.29 -30.66
CA LYS A 323 -8.29 -15.37 -30.15
C LYS A 323 -8.65 -15.67 -28.68
N LYS A 324 -8.87 -16.95 -28.38
CA LYS A 324 -9.17 -17.46 -27.04
C LYS A 324 -7.96 -17.29 -26.12
N PHE A 325 -8.19 -16.75 -24.93
CA PHE A 325 -7.20 -16.57 -23.87
C PHE A 325 -7.58 -17.49 -22.70
N THR A 326 -6.68 -18.37 -22.28
CA THR A 326 -6.79 -19.18 -21.06
C THR A 326 -6.06 -18.46 -19.93
N PRO A 327 -6.71 -18.11 -18.81
CA PRO A 327 -6.05 -17.39 -17.72
C PRO A 327 -5.22 -18.34 -16.84
N PRO A 328 -4.01 -17.93 -16.40
CA PRO A 328 -3.28 -18.64 -15.35
C PRO A 328 -3.89 -18.35 -13.96
N ALA A 329 -3.89 -19.35 -13.09
CA ALA A 329 -4.34 -19.25 -11.71
C ALA A 329 -3.35 -18.43 -10.86
N PHE A 330 -3.86 -17.43 -10.14
CA PHE A 330 -3.08 -16.62 -9.19
C PHE A 330 -3.35 -17.10 -7.76
N ASN A 331 -2.36 -17.70 -7.11
CA ASN A 331 -2.35 -17.93 -5.66
C ASN A 331 -1.93 -16.65 -4.95
N ILE A 332 -2.86 -15.97 -4.28
CA ILE A 332 -2.58 -14.79 -3.46
C ILE A 332 -2.54 -15.22 -1.99
N GLN A 333 -1.36 -15.19 -1.39
CA GLN A 333 -1.16 -15.32 0.06
C GLN A 333 -1.17 -13.90 0.65
N ILE A 334 -2.21 -13.54 1.41
CA ILE A 334 -2.39 -12.18 1.97
C ILE A 334 -1.78 -12.16 3.37
N ASP A 335 -0.64 -11.49 3.52
CA ASP A 335 -0.06 -11.14 4.80
C ASP A 335 -0.63 -9.78 5.27
N VAL A 336 -1.36 -9.82 6.40
CA VAL A 336 -2.02 -8.66 7.02
C VAL A 336 -1.17 -8.04 8.15
N GLY A 337 -0.07 -8.68 8.57
CA GLY A 337 0.79 -8.19 9.64
C GLY A 337 2.09 -7.58 9.12
N ASP A 338 2.37 -6.30 9.42
CA ASP A 338 3.78 -5.85 9.41
C ASP A 338 4.46 -6.53 10.61
N GLY A 339 5.21 -7.60 10.34
CA GLY A 339 5.78 -8.54 11.32
C GLY A 339 6.29 -7.93 12.62
N ASP A 340 5.73 -8.45 13.71
CA ASP A 340 6.43 -9.16 14.79
C ASP A 340 5.36 -9.79 15.70
N HIS A 341 5.14 -11.12 15.58
CA HIS A 341 4.79 -12.05 16.67
C HIS A 341 5.11 -13.50 16.25
N ILE A 342 5.82 -14.16 17.16
CA ILE A 342 6.06 -15.61 17.22
C ILE A 342 4.73 -16.33 17.49
N ALA A 343 4.45 -17.37 16.71
CA ALA A 343 3.61 -18.48 17.15
C ALA A 343 4.35 -19.77 16.87
N PHE A 344 5.06 -20.24 17.90
CA PHE A 344 5.40 -21.65 18.05
C PHE A 344 4.10 -22.45 18.04
N LEU A 345 3.95 -23.40 17.13
CA LEU A 345 3.19 -24.61 17.42
C LEU A 345 3.94 -25.79 16.78
N ALA A 346 4.80 -26.40 17.59
CA ALA A 346 5.15 -27.79 17.42
C ALA A 346 3.96 -28.64 17.91
N ALA A 347 3.40 -29.45 17.03
CA ALA A 347 2.70 -30.70 17.35
C ALA A 347 2.68 -31.50 16.03
N LEU A 348 3.62 -32.41 15.78
CA LEU A 348 3.75 -33.76 16.33
C LEU A 348 2.89 -34.78 15.56
N LEU A 349 3.63 -35.69 14.90
CA LEU A 349 3.36 -37.09 14.58
C LEU A 349 2.37 -37.50 13.48
N MET A 350 2.97 -38.31 12.59
CA MET A 350 2.45 -39.31 11.64
C MET A 350 1.97 -38.84 10.27
#